data_AF-A0A1W6AFG1-F1
#
_entry.id   AF-A0A1W6AFG1-F1
#
_cell.length_a   1.000
_cell.length_b   1.000
_cell.length_c   1.000
_cell.angle_alpha   90.00
_cell.angle_beta   90.00
_cell.angle_gamma   90.00
#
_symmetry.space_group_name_H-M   'P 1'
#
loop_
_entity.id
_entity.type
_entity.pdbx_description
1 polymer ?
#
loop_
_entity_poly.entity_id
_entity_poly.type
_entity_poly.pdbx_seq_one_letter_code
_entity_poly.pdbx_strand_id
1 'polypeptide(L)'
;MEKDELIQLIKEDKLMKFYKSKEWRALRLKAIERAKNECEHCKQEGKVTTRDTLDKRGRKTKMDVNHIKPVKTHPHLALELDNLEYICVRHHNIADGKDKMISNSKPKFFNEERW
;
A
#
# COMPACT_ATOMS: atom_id res chain seq x y z
N MET A 1 -2.68 -6.34 22.82
CA MET A 1 -4.12 -6.47 22.57
C MET A 1 -4.32 -7.81 21.93
N GLU A 2 -5.35 -8.51 22.36
CA GLU A 2 -5.66 -9.81 21.78
C GLU A 2 -6.19 -9.63 20.35
N LYS A 3 -5.99 -10.65 19.50
CA LYS A 3 -6.42 -10.64 18.09
C LYS A 3 -7.91 -10.27 17.96
N ASP A 4 -8.74 -10.79 18.86
CA ASP A 4 -10.18 -10.57 18.85
C ASP A 4 -10.55 -9.11 19.15
N GLU A 5 -9.80 -8.42 20.02
CA GLU A 5 -10.01 -7.00 20.31
C GLU A 5 -9.73 -6.15 19.06
N LEU A 6 -8.69 -6.49 18.30
CA LEU A 6 -8.34 -5.81 17.04
C LEU A 6 -9.40 -6.03 15.97
N ILE A 7 -9.94 -7.25 15.86
CA ILE A 7 -11.05 -7.59 14.98
C ILE A 7 -12.30 -6.79 15.36
N GLN A 8 -12.58 -6.66 16.66
CA GLN A 8 -13.71 -5.89 17.14
C GLN A 8 -13.59 -4.40 16.80
N LEU A 9 -12.39 -3.82 16.89
CA LEU A 9 -12.16 -2.44 16.44
C LEU A 9 -12.50 -2.24 14.96
N ILE A 10 -12.24 -3.23 14.10
CA ILE A 10 -12.58 -3.16 12.68
C ILE A 10 -14.10 -3.23 12.48
N LYS A 11 -14.77 -4.14 13.20
CA LYS A 11 -16.24 -4.27 13.15
C LYS A 11 -16.97 -3.01 13.62
N GLU A 12 -16.39 -2.29 14.57
CA GLU A 12 -16.90 -1.00 15.09
C GLU A 12 -16.47 0.21 14.24
N ASP A 13 -15.88 0.00 13.06
CA ASP A 13 -15.33 1.03 12.16
C ASP A 13 -14.26 1.94 12.81
N LYS A 14 -13.64 1.49 13.90
CA LYS A 14 -12.53 2.16 14.60
C LYS A 14 -11.18 1.82 13.95
N LEU A 15 -11.10 1.88 12.61
CA LEU A 15 -9.91 1.48 11.83
C LEU A 15 -8.64 2.24 12.24
N MET A 16 -8.76 3.52 12.63
CA MET A 16 -7.60 4.29 13.08
C MET A 16 -6.92 3.70 14.32
N LYS A 17 -7.69 3.07 15.22
CA LYS A 17 -7.12 2.36 16.38
C LYS A 17 -6.42 1.08 15.94
N PHE A 18 -7.02 0.33 15.04
CA PHE A 18 -6.41 -0.86 14.44
C PHE A 18 -5.06 -0.54 13.78
N TYR A 19 -5.01 0.45 12.89
CA TYR A 19 -3.78 0.84 12.19
C TYR A 19 -2.72 1.50 13.09
N LYS A 20 -3.09 1.96 14.29
CA LYS A 20 -2.15 2.47 15.30
C LYS A 20 -1.66 1.39 16.27
N SER A 21 -2.25 0.19 16.25
CA SER A 21 -1.90 -0.91 17.14
C SER A 21 -0.45 -1.38 16.96
N LYS A 22 0.13 -1.97 18.01
CA LYS A 22 1.51 -2.48 17.96
C LYS A 22 1.59 -3.72 17.07
N GLU A 23 0.55 -4.53 17.12
CA GLU A 23 0.36 -5.78 16.39
C GLU A 23 0.34 -5.52 14.88
N TRP A 24 -0.45 -4.53 14.43
CA TRP A 24 -0.43 -4.11 13.02
C TRP A 24 0.94 -3.58 12.59
N ARG A 25 1.57 -2.72 13.40
CA ARG A 25 2.89 -2.16 13.07
C ARG A 25 3.96 -3.24 12.93
N ALA A 26 3.95 -4.22 13.82
CA ALA A 26 4.87 -5.36 13.78
C ALA A 26 4.64 -6.22 12.54
N LEU A 27 3.38 -6.56 12.24
CA LEU A 27 3.03 -7.34 11.05
C LEU A 27 3.37 -6.60 9.75
N ARG A 28 3.13 -5.29 9.71
CA ARG A 28 3.48 -4.42 8.58
C ARG A 28 4.98 -4.46 8.29
N LEU A 29 5.83 -4.45 9.33
CA LEU A 29 7.28 -4.57 9.15
C LEU A 29 7.67 -5.93 8.57
N LYS A 30 7.05 -7.02 9.03
CA LYS A 30 7.27 -8.37 8.47
C LYS A 30 6.89 -8.45 7.00
N ALA A 31 5.79 -7.81 6.58
CA ALA A 31 5.39 -7.77 5.17
C ALA A 31 6.41 -7.02 4.30
N ILE A 32 6.93 -5.87 4.80
CA ILE A 32 7.96 -5.10 4.10
C ILE A 32 9.27 -5.89 3.97
N GLU A 33 9.67 -6.60 5.03
CA GLU A 33 10.87 -7.44 5.05
C GLU A 33 10.74 -8.63 4.09
N ARG A 34 9.59 -9.32 4.10
CA ARG A 34 9.25 -10.41 3.16
C ARG A 34 9.39 -9.95 1.71
N ALA A 35 8.93 -8.73 1.42
CA ALA A 35 9.02 -8.12 0.10
C ALA A 35 10.40 -7.53 -0.23
N LYS A 36 11.40 -7.64 0.66
CA LYS A 36 12.75 -7.08 0.49
C LYS A 36 12.77 -5.58 0.19
N ASN A 37 11.80 -4.83 0.72
CA ASN A 37 11.59 -3.40 0.41
C ASN A 37 11.29 -3.09 -1.08
N GLU A 38 10.89 -4.09 -1.87
CA GLU A 38 10.51 -3.95 -3.27
C GLU A 38 8.99 -4.13 -3.46
N CYS A 39 8.41 -3.46 -4.45
CA CYS A 39 7.02 -3.70 -4.85
C CYS A 39 6.86 -5.13 -5.38
N GLU A 40 6.03 -5.93 -4.73
CA GLU A 40 5.82 -7.34 -5.11
C GLU A 40 5.25 -7.49 -6.52
N HIS A 41 4.34 -6.60 -6.92
CA HIS A 41 3.74 -6.62 -8.26
C HIS A 41 4.71 -6.14 -9.34
N CYS A 42 5.51 -5.09 -9.07
CA CYS A 42 6.55 -4.69 -10.03
C CYS A 42 7.55 -5.84 -10.25
N LYS A 43 7.91 -6.55 -9.19
CA LYS A 43 8.83 -7.68 -9.27
C LYS A 43 8.29 -8.81 -10.15
N GLN A 44 6.99 -9.12 -10.05
CA GLN A 44 6.32 -10.06 -10.95
C GLN A 44 6.32 -9.58 -12.40
N GLU A 45 6.25 -8.27 -12.64
CA GLU A 45 6.41 -7.65 -13.96
C GLU A 45 7.88 -7.57 -14.45
N GLY A 46 8.86 -8.11 -13.70
CA GLY A 46 10.29 -8.02 -14.03
C GLY A 46 10.92 -6.65 -13.76
N LYS A 47 10.29 -5.80 -12.94
CA LYS A 47 10.76 -4.45 -12.57
C LYS A 47 11.11 -4.38 -11.09
N VAL A 48 12.11 -3.57 -10.76
CA VAL A 48 12.41 -3.23 -9.37
C VAL A 48 11.86 -1.84 -9.07
N THR A 49 10.99 -1.75 -8.07
CA THR A 49 10.44 -0.46 -7.60
C THR A 49 10.51 -0.42 -6.08
N THR A 50 11.20 0.58 -5.56
CA THR A 50 11.39 0.81 -4.13
C THR A 50 10.93 2.23 -3.75
N ARG A 51 11.12 2.61 -2.48
CA ARG A 51 10.85 3.99 -2.03
C ARG A 51 11.75 5.04 -2.71
N ASP A 52 12.90 4.65 -3.24
CA ASP A 52 13.85 5.57 -3.88
C ASP A 52 13.66 5.67 -5.39
N THR A 53 12.87 4.78 -6.00
CA THR A 53 12.50 4.87 -7.41
C THR A 53 11.72 6.16 -7.66
N LEU A 54 12.07 6.93 -8.69
CA LEU A 54 11.38 8.16 -9.06
C LEU A 54 10.18 7.87 -9.99
N ASP A 55 9.08 8.57 -9.75
CA ASP A 55 7.93 8.58 -10.65
C ASP A 55 8.22 9.44 -11.90
N LYS A 56 7.28 9.44 -12.86
CA LYS A 56 7.36 10.23 -14.09
C LYS A 56 7.49 11.76 -13.88
N ARG A 57 7.34 12.25 -12.65
CA ARG A 57 7.48 13.66 -12.26
C ARG A 57 8.74 13.90 -11.42
N GLY A 58 9.66 12.93 -11.35
CA GLY A 58 10.89 13.02 -10.58
C GLY A 58 10.71 12.91 -9.07
N ARG A 59 9.57 12.39 -8.57
CA ARG A 59 9.29 12.27 -7.13
C ARG A 59 9.48 10.83 -6.65
N LYS A 60 9.98 10.64 -5.43
CA LYS A 60 10.07 9.31 -4.81
C LYS A 60 8.74 8.57 -4.83
N THR A 61 8.79 7.29 -5.18
CA THR A 61 7.62 6.43 -5.28
C THR A 61 7.09 6.14 -3.89
N LYS A 62 5.79 6.40 -3.70
CA LYS A 62 5.10 6.04 -2.46
C LYS A 62 4.86 4.53 -2.46
N MET A 63 5.17 3.91 -1.33
CA MET A 63 5.06 2.48 -1.09
C MET A 63 4.27 2.26 0.19
N ASP A 64 3.33 1.32 0.17
CA ASP A 64 2.59 0.95 1.38
C ASP A 64 2.24 -0.54 1.40
N VAL A 65 1.82 -1.01 2.58
CA VAL A 65 1.32 -2.37 2.75
C VAL A 65 -0.19 -2.34 2.53
N ASN A 66 -0.64 -3.05 1.51
CA ASN A 66 -2.05 -3.21 1.19
C ASN A 66 -2.59 -4.54 1.75
N HIS A 67 -3.88 -4.56 2.05
CA HIS A 67 -4.62 -5.79 2.34
C HIS A 67 -5.21 -6.33 1.04
N ILE A 68 -4.85 -7.56 0.65
CA ILE A 68 -5.36 -8.22 -0.56
C ILE A 68 -6.89 -8.38 -0.45
N LYS A 69 -7.37 -8.89 0.69
CA LYS A 69 -8.78 -8.87 1.08
C LYS A 69 -9.02 -7.73 2.06
N PRO A 70 -9.90 -6.75 1.73
CA PRO A 70 -10.12 -5.57 2.57
C PRO A 70 -10.54 -5.92 4.00
N VAL A 71 -9.96 -5.23 4.98
CA VAL A 71 -10.25 -5.46 6.41
C VAL A 71 -11.72 -5.29 6.78
N LYS A 72 -12.44 -4.38 6.10
CA LYS A 72 -13.87 -4.14 6.37
C LYS A 72 -14.74 -5.36 6.06
N THR A 73 -14.41 -6.12 5.02
CA THR A 73 -15.17 -7.31 4.62
C THR A 73 -14.58 -8.59 5.21
N HIS A 74 -13.27 -8.61 5.46
CA HIS A 74 -12.56 -9.79 5.99
C HIS A 74 -11.74 -9.43 7.24
N PRO A 75 -12.38 -9.01 8.35
CA PRO A 75 -11.66 -8.58 9.54
C PRO A 75 -10.86 -9.72 10.18
N HIS A 76 -11.29 -10.98 10.01
CA HIS A 76 -10.57 -12.17 10.46
C HIS A 76 -9.20 -12.35 9.78
N LEU A 77 -8.99 -11.74 8.59
CA LEU A 77 -7.73 -11.76 7.85
C LEU A 77 -6.86 -10.52 8.09
N ALA A 78 -7.27 -9.62 8.98
CA ALA A 78 -6.60 -8.31 9.13
C ALA A 78 -5.16 -8.41 9.64
N LEU A 79 -4.84 -9.50 10.35
CA LEU A 79 -3.51 -9.78 10.91
C LEU A 79 -2.83 -11.01 10.29
N GLU A 80 -3.32 -11.47 9.13
CA GLU A 80 -2.70 -12.58 8.40
C GLU A 80 -1.65 -12.04 7.44
N LEU A 81 -0.40 -12.51 7.56
CA LEU A 81 0.71 -12.02 6.74
C LEU A 81 0.48 -12.27 5.25
N ASP A 82 -0.12 -13.41 4.91
CA ASP A 82 -0.43 -13.81 3.53
C ASP A 82 -1.56 -12.97 2.90
N ASN A 83 -2.30 -12.22 3.71
CA ASN A 83 -3.28 -11.25 3.24
C ASN A 83 -2.67 -9.86 3.01
N LEU A 84 -1.35 -9.70 3.22
CA LEU A 84 -0.65 -8.44 3.05
C LEU A 84 0.31 -8.48 1.88
N GLU A 85 0.33 -7.39 1.13
CA GLU A 85 1.27 -7.17 0.03
C GLU A 85 1.96 -5.81 0.18
N TYR A 86 3.26 -5.74 -0.09
CA TYR A 86 3.99 -4.48 -0.12
C TYR A 86 4.09 -3.99 -1.57
N ILE A 87 3.39 -2.90 -1.87
CA ILE A 87 3.19 -2.44 -3.24
C ILE A 87 3.38 -0.93 -3.39
N CYS A 88 3.68 -0.51 -4.62
CA CYS A 88 3.76 0.89 -4.97
C CYS A 88 2.36 1.51 -5.10
N VAL A 89 2.28 2.83 -4.99
CA VAL A 89 1.01 3.59 -5.10
C VAL A 89 0.28 3.33 -6.42
N ARG A 90 0.99 3.03 -7.51
CA ARG A 90 0.37 2.66 -8.78
C ARG A 90 -0.41 1.36 -8.64
N HIS A 91 0.23 0.30 -8.15
CA HIS A 91 -0.42 -0.99 -7.94
C HIS A 91 -1.49 -0.95 -6.86
N HIS A 92 -1.32 -0.13 -5.81
CA HIS A 92 -2.37 0.09 -4.81
C HIS A 92 -3.62 0.72 -5.43
N ASN A 93 -3.45 1.70 -6.32
CA ASN A 93 -4.59 2.29 -7.04
C ASN A 93 -5.25 1.29 -7.98
N ILE A 94 -4.49 0.38 -8.60
CA ILE A 94 -5.03 -0.70 -9.43
C ILE A 94 -5.85 -1.67 -8.57
N ALA A 95 -5.33 -2.09 -7.41
CA ALA A 95 -6.03 -2.95 -6.46
C ALA A 95 -7.34 -2.31 -5.95
N ASP A 96 -7.34 -0.99 -5.74
CA ASP A 96 -8.53 -0.21 -5.39
C ASP A 96 -9.54 -0.03 -6.56
N GLY A 97 -9.25 -0.54 -7.77
CA GLY A 97 -10.07 -0.34 -8.97
C GLY A 97 -9.99 1.08 -9.57
N LYS A 98 -9.00 1.89 -9.16
CA LYS A 98 -8.77 3.27 -9.62
C LYS A 98 -7.84 3.37 -10.84
N ASP A 99 -7.68 2.30 -11.60
CA ASP A 99 -6.79 2.24 -12.76
C ASP A 99 -7.07 3.36 -13.79
N LYS A 100 -8.36 3.66 -14.03
CA LYS A 100 -8.79 4.76 -14.92
C LYS A 100 -8.30 6.15 -14.51
N MET A 101 -7.99 6.38 -13.23
CA MET A 101 -7.43 7.65 -12.76
C MET A 101 -5.93 7.78 -13.05
N ILE A 102 -5.23 6.64 -13.18
CA ILE A 102 -3.79 6.58 -13.48
C ILE A 102 -3.55 7.03 -14.93
N SER A 103 -4.34 6.50 -15.86
CA SER A 103 -4.23 6.76 -17.31
C SER A 103 -4.49 8.22 -17.68
N ASN A 104 -5.38 8.90 -16.96
CA ASN A 104 -5.79 10.29 -17.29
C ASN A 104 -4.80 11.37 -16.82
N SER A 105 -3.73 11.01 -16.13
CA SER A 105 -2.77 12.00 -15.60
C SER A 105 -1.81 12.50 -16.70
N LYS A 106 -2.23 13.53 -17.45
CA LYS A 106 -1.36 14.25 -18.39
C LYS A 106 -0.14 14.83 -17.64
N PRO A 107 1.08 14.72 -18.20
CA PRO A 107 2.21 15.47 -17.66
C PRO A 107 1.88 16.97 -17.70
N LYS A 108 2.20 17.71 -16.64
CA LYS A 108 2.08 19.17 -16.68
C LYS A 108 3.09 19.66 -17.71
N PHE A 109 2.63 20.50 -18.64
CA PHE A 109 3.51 21.24 -19.54
C PHE A 109 4.53 22.01 -18.69
N PHE A 110 5.81 21.78 -18.95
CA PHE A 110 6.91 22.48 -18.30
C PHE A 110 7.41 23.53 -19.28
N ASN A 111 7.11 24.80 -19.01
CA ASN A 111 7.77 25.90 -19.70
C ASN A 111 9.10 26.16 -18.99
N GLU A 112 10.22 26.09 -19.74
CA GLU A 112 11.55 26.40 -19.23
C GLU A 112 11.74 27.91 -18.95
N GLU A 113 10.90 28.75 -19.54
CA GLU A 113 10.99 30.20 -19.43
C GLU A 113 10.06 30.74 -18.34
N ARG A 114 10.64 31.08 -17.19
CA ARG A 114 10.04 31.97 -16.19
C ARG A 114 10.74 33.33 -16.27
N TRP A 115 10.13 34.28 -16.98
CA TRP A 115 10.51 35.69 -16.96
C TRP A 115 9.73 36.43 -15.87
#